data_AF-A0A4R0NHH7-F1
#
_entry.id   AF-A0A4R0NHH7-F1
#
_cell.length_a   1.000
_cell.length_b   1.000
_cell.length_c   1.000
_cell.angle_alpha   90.00
_cell.angle_beta   90.00
_cell.angle_gamma   90.00
#
_symmetry.space_group_name_H-M   'P 1'
#
loop_
_entity.id
_entity.type
_entity.pdbx_description
1 polymer ?
#
loop_
_entity_poly.entity_id
_entity_poly.type
_entity_poly.pdbx_seq_one_letter_code
_entity_poly.pdbx_strand_id
1 'polypeptide(L)'
;MNMIINLDKLTQQLSSEQISELDKAAERHQRESSIIFTIKYADEHVTEIECRQEENKSGNYATEATLVKRTQELFSKFLLQSQLVILPVTFRPSPASAVTPAWLEQKMNEKGIRIKQIAFDTGIDRESISDWVTGKRNMSPIVKAMFYYYFSK
;
A
#
# COMPACT_ATOMS: atom_id res chain seq x y z
N MET A 1 0.07 6.76 -22.17
CA MET A 1 -0.73 6.19 -21.07
C MET A 1 -0.55 7.15 -19.92
N ASN A 2 -1.62 7.76 -19.42
CA ASN A 2 -1.50 8.83 -18.43
C ASN A 2 -1.13 8.25 -17.06
N MET A 3 -0.23 8.92 -16.35
CA MET A 3 0.21 8.53 -15.00
C MET A 3 -0.80 8.96 -13.94
N ILE A 4 -1.58 10.00 -14.23
CA ILE A 4 -2.70 10.45 -13.39
C ILE A 4 -4.02 9.92 -13.95
N ILE A 5 -4.81 9.30 -13.08
CA ILE A 5 -6.13 8.77 -13.43
C ILE A 5 -7.16 9.92 -13.42
N ASN A 6 -8.03 9.96 -14.44
CA ASN A 6 -9.05 11.00 -14.67
C ASN A 6 -8.50 12.42 -14.87
N LEU A 7 -7.34 12.52 -15.54
CA LEU A 7 -6.68 13.79 -15.83
C LEU A 7 -7.56 14.74 -16.68
N ASP A 8 -8.49 14.19 -17.47
CA ASP A 8 -9.46 14.93 -18.28
C ASP A 8 -10.33 15.90 -17.48
N LYS A 9 -10.56 15.65 -16.19
CA LYS A 9 -11.30 16.53 -15.30
C LYS A 9 -10.62 17.88 -15.06
N LEU A 10 -9.31 17.98 -15.32
CA LEU A 10 -8.55 19.22 -15.16
C LEU A 10 -8.50 20.08 -16.43
N THR A 11 -9.11 19.64 -17.53
CA THR A 11 -9.07 20.36 -18.82
C THR A 11 -9.75 21.73 -18.81
N GLN A 12 -10.65 21.98 -17.85
CA GLN A 12 -11.27 23.29 -17.65
C GLN A 12 -10.36 24.26 -16.88
N GLN A 13 -9.37 23.75 -16.16
CA GLN A 13 -8.47 24.53 -15.29
C GLN A 13 -7.07 24.69 -15.88
N LEU A 14 -6.63 23.74 -16.73
CA LEU A 14 -5.26 23.63 -17.22
C LEU A 14 -5.23 23.52 -18.75
N SER A 15 -4.24 24.17 -19.37
CA SER A 15 -3.95 23.98 -20.79
C SER A 15 -3.43 22.58 -21.08
N SER A 16 -3.52 22.14 -22.34
CA SER A 16 -2.96 20.87 -22.79
C SER A 16 -1.45 20.74 -22.51
N GLU A 17 -0.69 21.85 -22.55
CA GLU A 17 0.73 21.83 -22.18
C GLU A 17 0.92 21.60 -20.68
N GLN A 18 0.17 22.32 -19.83
CA GLN A 18 0.24 22.17 -18.37
C GLN A 18 -0.15 20.76 -17.93
N ILE A 19 -1.16 20.17 -18.58
CA ILE A 19 -1.59 18.79 -18.36
C ILE A 19 -0.45 17.81 -18.68
N SER A 20 0.25 18.02 -19.80
CA SER A 20 1.40 17.19 -20.20
C SER A 20 2.57 17.32 -19.22
N GLU A 21 2.87 18.53 -18.74
CA GLU A 21 3.91 18.76 -17.74
C GLU A 21 3.57 18.13 -16.39
N LEU A 22 2.32 18.23 -15.95
CA LEU A 22 1.83 17.64 -14.72
C LEU A 22 1.91 16.10 -14.77
N ASP A 23 1.52 15.48 -15.89
CA ASP A 23 1.58 14.03 -16.06
C ASP A 23 3.04 13.52 -16.03
N LYS A 24 3.97 14.24 -16.68
CA LYS A 24 5.41 13.94 -16.60
C LYS A 24 5.96 14.10 -15.18
N ALA A 25 5.52 15.12 -14.45
CA ALA A 25 5.94 15.32 -13.06
C ALA A 25 5.42 14.19 -12.15
N ALA A 26 4.21 13.69 -12.41
CA ALA A 26 3.65 12.54 -11.71
C ALA A 26 4.40 11.22 -11.99
N GLU A 27 4.93 11.03 -13.21
CA GLU A 27 5.73 9.85 -13.57
C GLU A 27 6.89 9.63 -12.61
N ARG A 28 7.55 10.71 -12.17
CA ARG A 28 8.65 10.61 -11.20
C ARG A 28 8.20 10.00 -9.87
N HIS A 29 7.04 10.42 -9.37
CA HIS A 29 6.48 9.92 -8.12
C HIS A 29 6.03 8.46 -8.22
N GLN A 30 5.48 8.07 -9.37
CA GLN A 30 5.15 6.67 -9.67
C GLN A 30 6.41 5.81 -9.70
N ARG A 31 7.46 6.22 -10.41
CA ARG A 31 8.71 5.46 -10.54
C ARG A 31 9.49 5.34 -9.23
N GLU A 32 9.59 6.41 -8.45
CA GLU A 32 10.44 6.45 -7.25
C GLU A 32 9.74 5.93 -5.99
N SER A 33 8.41 6.01 -5.93
CA SER A 33 7.67 5.74 -4.70
C SER A 33 6.39 4.92 -4.89
N SER A 34 6.09 4.44 -6.11
CA SER A 34 4.82 3.77 -6.44
C SER A 34 3.60 4.60 -6.04
N ILE A 35 3.66 5.92 -6.20
CA ILE A 35 2.54 6.81 -5.90
C ILE A 35 1.69 7.01 -7.15
N ILE A 36 0.39 6.80 -7.02
CA ILE A 36 -0.62 6.99 -8.05
C ILE A 36 -1.53 8.12 -7.62
N PHE A 37 -1.81 9.05 -8.54
CA PHE A 37 -2.75 10.14 -8.33
C PHE A 37 -4.04 9.89 -9.11
N THR A 38 -5.18 10.16 -8.48
CA THR A 38 -6.50 10.06 -9.12
C THR A 38 -7.29 11.33 -8.85
N ILE A 39 -7.76 11.99 -9.91
CA ILE A 39 -8.66 13.14 -9.78
C ILE A 39 -10.08 12.62 -9.50
N LYS A 40 -10.54 12.83 -8.26
CA LYS A 40 -11.89 12.45 -7.85
C LYS A 40 -12.89 13.49 -8.31
N TYR A 41 -12.57 14.75 -8.09
CA TYR A 41 -13.41 15.88 -8.41
C TYR A 41 -12.55 17.10 -8.77
N ALA A 42 -13.06 17.95 -9.67
CA ALA A 42 -12.42 19.20 -10.05
C ALA A 42 -13.50 20.18 -10.54
N ASP A 43 -13.52 21.39 -9.96
CA ASP A 43 -14.29 22.54 -10.43
C ASP A 43 -13.44 23.82 -10.32
N GLU A 44 -13.96 24.99 -10.69
CA GLU A 44 -13.18 26.24 -10.67
C GLU A 44 -12.54 26.61 -9.31
N HIS A 45 -13.01 26.05 -8.20
CA HIS A 45 -12.62 26.44 -6.84
C HIS A 45 -12.01 25.32 -6.00
N VAL A 46 -12.31 24.06 -6.28
CA VAL A 46 -11.94 22.90 -5.48
C VAL A 46 -11.51 21.76 -6.40
N THR A 47 -10.35 21.18 -6.08
CA THR A 47 -9.87 19.97 -6.74
C THR A 47 -9.58 18.91 -5.68
N GLU A 48 -10.31 17.79 -5.76
CA GLU A 48 -10.13 16.63 -4.89
C GLU A 48 -9.24 15.59 -5.55
N ILE A 49 -8.14 15.25 -4.89
CA ILE A 49 -7.09 14.37 -5.41
C ILE A 49 -6.86 13.23 -4.44
N GLU A 50 -7.12 12.00 -4.89
CA GLU A 50 -6.64 10.82 -4.17
C GLU A 50 -5.17 10.59 -4.51
N CYS A 51 -4.34 10.41 -3.48
CA CYS A 51 -2.94 10.08 -3.60
C CYS A 51 -2.70 8.75 -2.89
N ARG A 52 -2.49 7.69 -3.68
CA ARG A 52 -2.33 6.32 -3.18
C ARG A 52 -0.90 5.87 -3.36
N GLN A 53 -0.30 5.32 -2.31
CA GLN A 53 0.95 4.59 -2.46
C GLN A 53 0.68 3.09 -2.55
N GLU A 54 1.23 2.45 -3.59
CA GLU A 54 1.25 1.00 -3.74
C GLU A 54 2.51 0.37 -3.13
N GLU A 55 2.54 -0.96 -3.13
CA GLU A 55 3.73 -1.69 -2.71
C GLU A 55 4.94 -1.30 -3.56
N ASN A 56 6.09 -1.12 -2.91
CA ASN A 56 7.33 -0.80 -3.60
C ASN A 56 8.47 -1.69 -3.08
N LYS A 57 9.48 -1.91 -3.93
CA LYS A 57 10.60 -2.81 -3.63
C LYS A 57 11.51 -2.29 -2.52
N SER A 58 11.47 -0.99 -2.23
CA SER A 58 12.32 -0.38 -1.19
C SER A 58 11.77 -0.60 0.22
N GLY A 59 10.49 -0.98 0.35
CA GLY A 59 9.81 -1.12 1.64
C GLY A 59 9.61 0.22 2.36
N ASN A 60 9.92 1.34 1.71
CA ASN A 60 9.81 2.68 2.27
C ASN A 60 8.44 3.26 1.94
N TYR A 61 7.59 3.31 2.94
CA TYR A 61 6.22 3.81 2.81
C TYR A 61 6.09 5.20 3.42
N ALA A 62 5.48 6.10 2.66
CA ALA A 62 5.22 7.46 3.04
C ALA A 62 4.10 7.51 4.09
N THR A 63 4.26 8.41 5.05
CA THR A 63 3.17 8.74 5.98
C THR A 63 2.08 9.52 5.25
N GLU A 64 0.90 9.59 5.86
CA GLU A 64 -0.21 10.43 5.39
C GLU A 64 0.23 11.88 5.13
N ALA A 65 0.91 12.49 6.09
CA ALA A 65 1.43 13.85 5.98
C ALA A 65 2.43 14.01 4.82
N THR A 66 3.26 12.99 4.57
CA THR A 66 4.20 12.99 3.45
C THR A 66 3.48 12.90 2.10
N LEU A 67 2.44 12.06 1.98
CA LEU A 67 1.64 11.96 0.77
C LEU A 67 0.89 13.26 0.48
N VAL A 68 0.28 13.86 1.52
CA VAL A 68 -0.36 15.17 1.42
C VAL A 68 0.64 16.22 0.94
N LYS A 69 1.78 16.36 1.61
CA LYS A 69 2.80 17.34 1.22
C LYS A 69 3.28 17.18 -0.22
N ARG A 70 3.61 15.96 -0.64
CA ARG A 70 4.08 15.68 -2.02
C ARG A 70 3.01 16.00 -3.06
N THR A 71 1.75 15.68 -2.77
CA THR A 71 0.62 15.98 -3.66
C THR A 71 0.41 17.50 -3.74
N GLN A 72 0.44 18.19 -2.61
CA GLN A 72 0.33 19.65 -2.55
C GLN A 72 1.45 20.31 -3.38
N GLU A 73 2.70 19.88 -3.21
CA GLU A 73 3.86 20.44 -3.92
C GLU A 73 3.81 20.21 -5.44
N LEU A 74 3.24 19.08 -5.86
CA LEU A 74 3.07 18.75 -7.27
C LEU A 74 1.97 19.60 -7.90
N PHE A 75 0.77 19.60 -7.31
CA PHE A 75 -0.42 20.18 -7.92
C PHE A 75 -0.55 21.70 -7.70
N SER A 76 -0.04 22.25 -6.60
CA SER A 76 -0.15 23.70 -6.31
C SER A 76 0.57 24.58 -7.34
N LYS A 77 1.57 24.04 -8.06
CA LYS A 77 2.26 24.74 -9.15
C LYS A 77 1.36 25.00 -10.36
N PHE A 78 0.36 24.16 -10.55
CA PHE A 78 -0.56 24.23 -11.69
C PHE A 78 -1.92 24.80 -11.28
N LEU A 79 -2.40 24.44 -10.10
CA LEU A 79 -3.72 24.78 -9.58
C LEU A 79 -3.64 25.90 -8.54
N LEU A 80 -3.15 27.08 -8.96
CA LEU A 80 -2.91 28.22 -8.05
C LEU A 80 -4.19 28.84 -7.46
N GLN A 81 -5.33 28.69 -8.15
CA GLN A 81 -6.59 29.32 -7.79
C GLN A 81 -7.61 28.33 -7.18
N SER A 82 -7.30 27.03 -7.20
CA SER A 82 -8.17 25.98 -6.67
C SER A 82 -7.68 25.52 -5.31
N GLN A 83 -8.61 25.37 -4.37
CA GLN A 83 -8.37 24.71 -3.10
C GLN A 83 -8.14 23.21 -3.33
N LEU A 84 -6.96 22.74 -2.94
CA LEU A 84 -6.61 21.32 -3.05
C LEU A 84 -7.11 20.56 -1.82
N VAL A 85 -7.98 19.59 -2.05
CA VAL A 85 -8.42 18.61 -1.04
C VAL A 85 -7.73 17.29 -1.34
N ILE A 86 -6.80 16.89 -0.49
CA ILE A 86 -5.99 15.69 -0.73
C ILE A 86 -6.54 14.54 0.12
N LEU A 87 -6.80 13.42 -0.54
CA LEU A 87 -7.27 12.17 0.05
C LEU A 87 -6.11 11.15 0.03
N PRO A 88 -5.24 11.15 1.05
CA PRO A 88 -4.09 10.25 1.11
C PRO A 88 -4.53 8.81 1.42
N VAL A 89 -3.97 7.86 0.68
CA VAL A 89 -4.13 6.42 0.92
C VAL A 89 -2.74 5.80 1.07
N THR A 90 -2.32 5.62 2.33
CA THR A 90 -1.03 5.01 2.66
C THR A 90 -1.04 3.52 2.32
N PHE A 91 0.08 3.01 1.82
CA PHE A 91 0.28 1.56 1.75
C PHE A 91 0.26 0.97 3.17
N ARG A 92 -0.54 -0.06 3.36
CA ARG A 92 -0.53 -0.87 4.58
C ARG A 92 -0.32 -2.32 4.18
N PRO A 93 0.81 -2.94 4.53
CA PRO A 93 0.99 -4.35 4.27
C PRO A 93 -0.10 -5.13 5.02
N SER A 94 -0.58 -6.21 4.40
CA SER A 94 -1.46 -7.15 5.09
C SER A 94 -0.78 -7.60 6.39
N PRO A 95 -1.48 -7.70 7.53
CA PRO A 95 -0.88 -8.20 8.76
C PRO A 95 -0.28 -9.61 8.59
N ALA A 96 -0.85 -10.41 7.69
CA ALA A 96 -0.32 -11.71 7.31
C ALA A 96 1.06 -11.64 6.63
N SER A 97 1.43 -10.51 6.02
CA SER A 97 2.75 -10.32 5.41
C SER A 97 3.88 -10.36 6.45
N ALA A 98 3.59 -10.07 7.73
CA ALA A 98 4.55 -10.19 8.83
C ALA A 98 4.89 -11.66 9.17
N VAL A 99 4.06 -12.62 8.72
CA VAL A 99 4.26 -14.04 9.02
C VAL A 99 5.43 -14.59 8.22
N THR A 100 6.49 -14.90 8.96
CA THR A 100 7.73 -15.54 8.52
C THR A 100 8.04 -16.71 9.46
N PRO A 101 8.92 -17.66 9.09
CA PRO A 101 9.37 -18.71 10.00
C PRO A 101 9.88 -18.16 11.36
N ALA A 102 10.66 -17.08 11.34
CA ALA A 102 11.15 -16.42 12.54
C ALA A 102 10.00 -15.82 13.40
N TRP A 103 9.00 -15.22 12.75
CA TRP A 103 7.82 -14.70 13.44
C TRP A 103 7.00 -15.84 14.08
N LEU A 104 6.86 -16.98 13.39
CA LEU A 104 6.17 -18.16 13.92
C LEU A 104 6.89 -18.72 15.14
N GLU A 105 8.21 -18.90 15.04
CA GLU A 105 9.04 -19.38 16.16
C GLU A 105 8.90 -18.47 17.39
N GLN A 106 9.00 -17.16 17.19
CA GLN A 106 8.78 -16.17 18.25
C GLN A 106 7.39 -16.34 18.89
N LYS A 107 6.32 -16.39 18.08
CA LYS A 107 4.94 -16.48 18.59
C LYS A 107 4.64 -17.80 19.27
N MET A 108 5.21 -18.90 18.76
CA MET A 108 5.12 -20.21 19.39
C MET A 108 5.78 -20.22 20.76
N ASN A 109 6.96 -19.60 20.89
CA ASN A 109 7.67 -19.49 22.15
C ASN A 109 6.93 -18.58 23.14
N GLU A 110 6.47 -17.41 22.71
CA GLU A 110 5.70 -16.46 23.54
C GLU A 110 4.42 -17.09 24.12
N LYS A 111 3.72 -17.92 23.33
CA LYS A 111 2.44 -18.52 23.74
C LYS A 111 2.57 -19.95 24.27
N GLY A 112 3.77 -20.53 24.27
CA GLY A 112 3.98 -21.93 24.62
C GLY A 112 3.27 -22.93 23.69
N ILE A 113 2.93 -22.53 22.46
CA ILE A 113 2.19 -23.37 21.51
C ILE A 113 3.17 -24.21 20.70
N ARG A 114 2.91 -25.53 20.65
CA ARG A 114 3.74 -26.49 19.89
C ARG A 114 3.07 -26.85 18.56
N ILE A 115 3.88 -27.28 17.58
CA ILE A 115 3.42 -27.76 16.26
C ILE A 115 2.26 -28.77 16.38
N LYS A 116 2.35 -29.71 17.32
CA LYS A 116 1.30 -30.72 17.57
C LYS A 116 -0.06 -30.08 17.91
N GLN A 117 -0.05 -29.00 18.69
CA GLN A 117 -1.27 -28.29 19.06
C GLN A 117 -1.88 -27.59 17.85
N ILE A 118 -1.06 -26.90 17.06
CA ILE A 118 -1.51 -26.23 15.83
C ILE A 118 -2.12 -27.23 14.86
N ALA A 119 -1.47 -28.37 14.65
CA ALA A 119 -1.98 -29.45 13.80
C ALA A 119 -3.35 -29.97 14.28
N PHE A 120 -3.53 -30.14 15.60
CA PHE A 120 -4.80 -30.54 16.18
C PHE A 120 -5.90 -29.48 15.99
N ASP A 121 -5.59 -28.22 16.27
CA ASP A 121 -6.58 -27.12 16.23
C ASP A 121 -6.99 -26.76 14.80
N THR A 122 -6.09 -26.91 13.84
CA THR A 122 -6.32 -26.55 12.43
C THR A 122 -6.76 -27.73 11.57
N GLY A 123 -6.58 -28.96 12.04
CA GLY A 123 -6.78 -30.19 11.25
C GLY A 123 -5.73 -30.41 10.16
N ILE A 124 -4.68 -29.58 10.10
CA ILE A 124 -3.58 -29.71 9.13
C ILE A 124 -2.58 -30.73 9.67
N ASP A 125 -2.00 -31.53 8.78
CA ASP A 125 -1.01 -32.52 9.18
C ASP A 125 0.24 -31.87 9.80
N ARG A 126 0.85 -32.58 10.75
CA ARG A 126 1.99 -32.09 11.52
C ARG A 126 3.21 -31.78 10.64
N GLU A 127 3.40 -32.52 9.56
CA GLU A 127 4.54 -32.35 8.66
C GLU A 127 4.44 -31.02 7.90
N SER A 128 3.26 -30.69 7.36
CA SER A 128 2.99 -29.39 6.72
C SER A 128 3.22 -28.21 7.66
N ILE A 129 2.73 -28.27 8.91
CA ILE A 129 3.01 -27.22 9.90
C ILE A 129 4.51 -27.12 10.16
N SER A 130 5.20 -28.25 10.32
CA SER A 130 6.65 -28.28 10.54
C SER A 130 7.44 -27.70 9.37
N ASP A 131 7.07 -28.04 8.14
CA ASP A 131 7.70 -27.54 6.92
C ASP A 131 7.58 -26.00 6.82
N TRP A 132 6.44 -25.43 7.22
CA TRP A 132 6.24 -23.97 7.23
C TRP A 132 6.99 -23.28 8.38
N VAL A 133 6.94 -23.85 9.59
CA VAL A 133 7.62 -23.28 10.78
C VAL A 133 9.13 -23.29 10.62
N THR A 134 9.69 -24.35 10.01
CA THR A 134 11.14 -24.46 9.76
C THR A 134 11.60 -23.72 8.50
N GLY A 135 10.67 -23.19 7.70
CA GLY A 135 10.98 -22.56 6.42
C GLY A 135 11.38 -23.52 5.30
N LYS A 136 11.28 -24.84 5.50
CA LYS A 136 11.50 -25.85 4.46
C LYS A 136 10.50 -25.72 3.30
N ARG A 137 9.29 -25.22 3.56
CA ARG A 137 8.27 -24.91 2.57
C ARG A 137 7.83 -23.46 2.67
N ASN A 138 7.75 -22.77 1.53
CA ASN A 138 7.19 -21.43 1.46
C ASN A 138 5.70 -21.43 1.87
N MET A 139 5.30 -20.42 2.64
CA MET A 139 3.91 -20.20 3.02
C MET A 139 3.17 -19.40 1.95
N SER A 140 2.04 -19.93 1.47
CA SER A 140 1.12 -19.16 0.64
C SER A 140 0.44 -18.05 1.45
N PRO A 141 -0.16 -17.03 0.81
CA PRO A 141 -0.89 -15.98 1.52
C PRO A 141 -1.99 -16.51 2.46
N ILE A 142 -2.67 -17.59 2.07
CA ILE A 142 -3.70 -18.25 2.88
C ILE A 142 -3.09 -18.86 4.16
N VAL A 143 -1.95 -19.55 4.02
CA VAL A 143 -1.23 -20.15 5.14
C VAL A 143 -0.73 -19.06 6.10
N LYS A 144 -0.16 -17.98 5.57
CA LYS A 144 0.26 -16.82 6.38
C LYS A 144 -0.91 -16.21 7.14
N ALA A 145 -2.07 -16.03 6.49
CA ALA A 145 -3.27 -15.51 7.16
C ALA A 145 -3.75 -16.44 8.27
N MET A 146 -3.79 -17.75 8.00
CA MET A 146 -4.18 -18.76 8.99
C MET A 146 -3.30 -18.70 10.24
N PHE A 147 -1.98 -18.68 10.09
CA PHE A 147 -1.08 -18.52 11.23
C PHE A 147 -1.22 -17.16 11.92
N TYR A 148 -1.33 -16.06 11.16
CA TYR A 148 -1.50 -14.73 11.74
C TYR A 148 -2.69 -14.70 12.69
N TYR A 149 -3.86 -15.14 12.23
CA TYR A 149 -5.07 -15.13 13.04
C TYR A 149 -5.05 -16.17 14.16
N TYR A 150 -4.43 -17.33 13.94
CA TYR A 150 -4.25 -18.33 14.98
C TYR A 150 -3.45 -17.78 16.18
N PHE A 151 -2.37 -17.04 15.93
CA PHE A 151 -1.55 -16.43 16.98
C PHE A 151 -2.02 -15.04 17.44
N SER A 152 -3.00 -14.43 16.76
CA SER A 152 -3.57 -13.14 17.17
C SER A 152 -4.64 -13.27 18.26
N LYS A 153 -5.13 -14.50 18.52
CA LYS A 153 -6.03 -14.81 19.64
C LYS A 153 -5.29 -14.92 20.96
#